data_AF-A0A839IXY6-F1
#
_entry.id   AF-A0A839IXY6-F1
#
_cell.length_a   1.000
_cell.length_b   1.000
_cell.length_c   1.000
_cell.angle_alpha   90.00
_cell.angle_beta   90.00
_cell.angle_gamma   90.00
#
_symmetry.space_group_name_H-M   'P 1'
#
loop_
_entity.id
_entity.type
_entity.pdbx_description
1 polymer ?
#
loop_
_entity_poly.entity_id
_entity_poly.type
_entity_poly.pdbx_seq_one_letter_code
_entity_poly.pdbx_strand_id
1 'polypeptide(L)'
;RQFTVQSETSNYVLAVDGYSGNAGNGFLEGALELFGENRTMTIHNGMMFSTYDRDNDNWTPGDPSKQCAREDGGGWWYNRCHSANPNGRYYMGGAYTSHMAKHGTDDGMVWMNW
;
A
#
# COMPACT_ATOMS: atom_id res chain seq x y z
N ARG A 1 3.04 10.12 -19.03
CA ARG A 1 2.29 9.99 -17.76
C ARG A 1 1.14 9.04 -18.03
N GLN A 2 1.05 7.93 -17.30
CA GLN A 2 0.05 6.88 -17.48
C GLN A 2 -0.55 6.51 -16.12
N PHE A 3 -1.87 6.32 -16.10
CA PHE A 3 -2.61 5.76 -14.98
C PHE A 3 -3.77 4.95 -15.55
N THR A 4 -3.84 3.67 -15.21
CA THR A 4 -4.92 2.77 -15.63
C THR A 4 -5.28 1.82 -14.50
N VAL A 5 -6.57 1.55 -14.35
CA VAL A 5 -7.13 0.56 -13.42
C VAL A 5 -7.93 -0.43 -14.25
N GLN A 6 -7.66 -1.72 -14.10
CA GLN A 6 -8.40 -2.76 -14.83
C GLN A 6 -9.80 -2.98 -14.25
N SER A 7 -10.59 -3.85 -14.89
CA SER A 7 -11.93 -4.24 -14.43
C SER A 7 -11.87 -5.11 -13.17
N GLU A 8 -13.05 -5.33 -12.59
CA GLU A 8 -13.26 -6.24 -11.46
C GLU A 8 -12.78 -7.68 -11.75
N THR A 9 -12.98 -8.16 -12.99
CA THR A 9 -12.52 -9.50 -13.41
C THR A 9 -11.01 -9.69 -13.32
N SER A 10 -10.26 -8.59 -13.30
CA SER A 10 -8.82 -8.56 -13.12
C SER A 10 -8.44 -8.01 -11.74
N ASN A 11 -9.35 -8.02 -10.76
CA ASN A 11 -9.14 -7.48 -9.42
C ASN A 11 -8.62 -6.03 -9.41
N TYR A 12 -9.07 -5.20 -10.36
CA TYR A 12 -8.72 -3.78 -10.45
C TYR A 12 -7.21 -3.49 -10.48
N VAL A 13 -6.40 -4.34 -11.14
CA VAL A 13 -4.94 -4.14 -11.24
C VAL A 13 -4.58 -2.69 -11.63
N LEU A 14 -3.66 -2.12 -10.87
CA LEU A 14 -3.10 -0.79 -11.11
C LEU A 14 -1.94 -0.86 -12.11
N ALA A 15 -1.90 0.05 -13.08
CA ALA A 15 -0.67 0.35 -13.81
C ALA A 15 -0.44 1.87 -13.88
N VAL A 16 0.77 2.29 -13.52
CA VAL A 16 1.22 3.69 -13.54
C VAL A 16 2.60 3.80 -14.16
N ASP A 17 2.86 4.91 -14.85
CA ASP A 17 4.17 5.20 -15.43
C ASP A 17 4.37 6.71 -15.69
N GLY A 18 5.62 7.11 -15.89
CA GLY A 18 6.03 8.47 -16.20
C GLY A 18 5.87 9.42 -15.02
N TYR A 19 6.22 8.95 -13.81
CA TYR A 19 6.21 9.77 -12.60
C TYR A 19 7.04 11.06 -12.78
N SER A 20 6.54 12.15 -12.21
CA SER A 20 7.21 13.44 -12.13
C SER A 20 6.61 14.20 -10.95
N GLY A 21 7.46 14.64 -10.02
CA GLY A 21 7.03 15.30 -8.79
C GLY A 21 8.14 15.27 -7.73
N ASN A 22 7.82 15.80 -6.55
CA ASN A 22 8.74 15.93 -5.41
C ASN A 22 8.29 15.16 -4.16
N ALA A 23 7.17 14.44 -4.20
CA ALA A 23 6.71 13.60 -3.08
C ALA A 23 7.43 12.24 -3.01
N GLY A 24 8.19 11.88 -4.05
CA GLY A 24 8.85 10.58 -4.17
C GLY A 24 7.97 9.52 -4.85
N ASN A 25 8.59 8.61 -5.59
CA ASN A 25 7.92 7.71 -6.52
C ASN A 25 7.51 6.37 -5.86
N GLY A 26 6.74 6.41 -4.77
CA GLY A 26 6.38 5.19 -4.00
C GLY A 26 5.71 4.11 -4.84
N PHE A 27 4.92 4.52 -5.83
CA PHE A 27 4.16 3.59 -6.67
C PHE A 27 5.05 2.71 -7.57
N LEU A 28 6.17 3.23 -8.07
CA LEU A 28 7.07 2.50 -8.99
C LEU A 28 8.37 2.04 -8.30
N GLU A 29 8.83 2.76 -7.27
CA GLU A 29 10.14 2.54 -6.64
C GLU A 29 10.04 1.99 -5.21
N GLY A 30 8.84 2.01 -4.60
CA GLY A 30 8.62 1.60 -3.22
C GLY A 30 9.15 2.63 -2.21
N ALA A 31 9.30 2.20 -0.96
CA ALA A 31 9.79 3.02 0.14
C ALA A 31 11.31 3.20 0.06
N LEU A 32 11.79 4.45 -0.05
CA LEU A 32 13.20 4.78 -0.26
C LEU A 32 14.08 4.47 0.96
N GLU A 33 13.48 4.42 2.15
CA GLU A 33 14.16 4.04 3.39
C GLU A 33 14.45 2.52 3.50
N LEU A 34 13.76 1.70 2.70
CA LEU A 34 13.98 0.25 2.63
C LEU A 34 14.98 -0.10 1.52
N PHE A 35 15.51 -1.33 1.57
CA PHE A 35 16.51 -1.83 0.60
C PHE A 35 16.18 -3.24 0.10
N GLY A 36 16.62 -3.54 -1.13
CA GLY A 36 16.47 -4.87 -1.73
C GLY A 36 15.02 -5.33 -1.79
N GLU A 37 14.80 -6.58 -1.35
CA GLU A 37 13.48 -7.22 -1.34
C GLU A 37 12.45 -6.39 -0.56
N ASN A 38 12.81 -5.90 0.64
CA ASN A 38 11.93 -5.08 1.48
C ASN A 38 11.41 -3.82 0.76
N ARG A 39 12.24 -3.18 -0.07
CA ARG A 39 11.78 -2.05 -0.89
C ARG A 39 10.83 -2.52 -1.98
N THR A 40 11.21 -3.53 -2.74
CA THR A 40 10.41 -4.00 -3.88
C THR A 40 9.02 -4.50 -3.48
N MET A 41 8.88 -5.01 -2.26
CA MET A 41 7.61 -5.46 -1.68
C MET A 41 6.65 -4.32 -1.31
N THR A 42 7.07 -3.06 -1.40
CA THR A 42 6.22 -1.88 -1.13
C THR A 42 5.80 -1.14 -2.40
N ILE A 43 6.15 -1.67 -3.58
CA ILE A 43 5.77 -1.13 -4.89
C ILE A 43 4.30 -1.46 -5.17
N HIS A 44 3.54 -0.45 -5.62
CA HIS A 44 2.11 -0.56 -5.92
C HIS A 44 1.80 -0.87 -7.39
N ASN A 45 2.71 -0.54 -8.30
CA ASN A 45 2.51 -0.76 -9.73
C ASN A 45 2.37 -2.26 -10.04
N GLY A 46 1.32 -2.63 -10.76
CA GLY A 46 0.98 -4.02 -11.09
C GLY A 46 0.19 -4.75 -10.00
N MET A 47 -0.05 -4.15 -8.84
CA MET A 47 -0.76 -4.81 -7.74
C MET A 47 -2.27 -4.83 -7.98
N MET A 48 -2.91 -5.87 -7.44
CA MET A 48 -4.37 -6.01 -7.38
C MET A 48 -4.92 -5.20 -6.19
N PHE A 49 -6.19 -4.84 -6.27
CA PHE A 49 -6.86 -4.12 -5.18
C PHE A 49 -7.35 -5.11 -4.12
N SER A 50 -7.03 -4.84 -2.86
CA SER A 50 -7.42 -5.64 -1.70
C SER A 50 -8.26 -4.80 -0.74
N THR A 51 -9.21 -5.45 -0.06
CA THR A 51 -10.00 -4.92 1.05
C THR A 51 -9.94 -5.91 2.22
N TYR A 52 -10.40 -5.51 3.41
CA TYR A 52 -10.33 -6.36 4.61
C TYR A 52 -11.05 -7.73 4.46
N ASP A 53 -11.99 -7.82 3.52
CA ASP A 53 -12.79 -8.99 3.15
C ASP A 53 -12.43 -9.59 1.79
N ARG A 54 -11.43 -9.04 1.09
CA ARG A 54 -10.92 -9.55 -0.18
C ARG A 54 -9.39 -9.45 -0.23
N ASP A 55 -8.76 -10.59 0.00
CA ASP A 55 -7.30 -10.74 -0.03
C ASP A 55 -6.80 -10.98 -1.46
N ASN A 56 -6.22 -9.95 -2.06
CA ASN A 56 -5.49 -10.00 -3.31
C ASN A 56 -4.05 -9.45 -3.14
N ASP A 57 -3.56 -9.37 -1.90
CA ASP A 57 -2.22 -8.84 -1.62
C ASP A 57 -1.16 -9.96 -1.63
N ASN A 58 0.11 -9.58 -1.54
CA ASN A 58 1.24 -10.51 -1.59
C ASN A 58 1.80 -10.82 -0.20
N TRP A 59 1.07 -10.56 0.90
CA TRP A 59 1.60 -10.74 2.25
C TRP A 59 1.97 -12.20 2.54
N THR A 60 0.98 -13.06 2.70
CA THR A 60 1.15 -14.50 2.85
C THR A 60 -0.10 -15.17 2.30
N PRO A 61 -0.07 -15.62 1.02
CA PRO A 61 -1.27 -16.11 0.34
C PRO A 61 -1.99 -17.21 1.13
N GLY A 62 -3.27 -16.97 1.43
CA GLY A 62 -4.14 -17.92 2.13
C GLY A 62 -4.04 -17.90 3.66
N ASP A 63 -3.22 -17.04 4.26
CA ASP A 63 -3.20 -16.83 5.71
C ASP A 63 -4.16 -15.68 6.10
N PRO A 64 -5.33 -15.97 6.70
CA PRO A 64 -6.33 -14.95 7.04
C PRO A 64 -5.88 -14.00 8.17
N SER A 65 -4.76 -14.29 8.83
CA SER A 65 -4.17 -13.46 9.87
C SER A 65 -3.11 -12.49 9.35
N LYS A 66 -2.72 -12.59 8.07
CA LYS A 66 -1.63 -11.82 7.46
C LYS A 66 -2.07 -11.20 6.15
N GLN A 67 -2.83 -10.11 6.26
CA GLN A 67 -3.43 -9.40 5.12
C GLN A 67 -3.23 -7.90 5.31
N CYS A 68 -2.64 -7.24 4.32
CA CYS A 68 -2.32 -5.81 4.38
C CYS A 68 -3.58 -4.98 4.64
N ALA A 69 -4.67 -5.27 3.93
CA ALA A 69 -5.91 -4.50 4.09
C ALA A 69 -6.58 -4.64 5.47
N ARG A 70 -6.28 -5.72 6.21
CA ARG A 70 -6.76 -5.90 7.59
C ARG A 70 -5.92 -5.11 8.59
N GLU A 71 -4.61 -5.12 8.40
CA GLU A 71 -3.67 -4.46 9.29
C GLU A 71 -3.64 -2.94 9.04
N ASP A 72 -3.55 -2.52 7.78
CA ASP A 72 -3.33 -1.13 7.34
C ASP A 72 -4.63 -0.35 7.10
N GLY A 73 -5.77 -0.97 7.38
CA GLY A 73 -7.02 -0.27 7.64
C GLY A 73 -7.68 0.44 6.44
N GLY A 74 -7.48 -0.07 5.22
CA GLY A 74 -8.02 0.54 4.01
C GLY A 74 -8.21 -0.44 2.87
N GLY A 75 -8.86 0.02 1.79
CA GLY A 75 -8.85 -0.67 0.50
C GLY A 75 -7.75 -0.07 -0.37
N TRP A 76 -6.80 -0.87 -0.85
CA TRP A 76 -5.66 -0.35 -1.60
C TRP A 76 -5.01 -1.40 -2.51
N TRP A 77 -4.15 -0.93 -3.41
CA TRP A 77 -3.25 -1.77 -4.21
C TRP A 77 -2.05 -2.22 -3.37
N TYR A 78 -2.34 -3.03 -2.35
CA TYR A 78 -1.34 -3.55 -1.44
C TYR A 78 -0.47 -4.62 -2.12
N ASN A 79 0.81 -4.60 -1.79
CA ASN A 79 1.78 -5.64 -2.11
C ASN A 79 2.13 -6.39 -0.83
N ARG A 80 3.26 -6.09 -0.17
CA ARG A 80 3.62 -6.58 1.17
C ARG A 80 4.39 -5.51 1.96
N CYS A 81 3.79 -4.37 2.33
CA CYS A 81 2.41 -3.95 2.02
C CYS A 81 2.36 -2.71 1.15
N HIS A 82 2.95 -1.62 1.62
CA HIS A 82 2.75 -0.34 0.99
C HIS A 82 3.94 0.59 1.21
N SER A 83 4.12 1.51 0.26
CA SER A 83 4.95 2.71 0.42
C SER A 83 4.10 3.98 0.53
N ALA A 84 2.82 3.87 0.17
CA ALA A 84 1.80 4.87 0.37
C ALA A 84 0.47 4.20 0.74
N ASN A 85 -0.27 4.78 1.69
CA ASN A 85 -1.60 4.32 2.09
C ASN A 85 -2.59 5.50 2.15
N PRO A 86 -3.00 6.09 1.01
CA PRO A 86 -3.91 7.24 1.00
C PRO A 86 -5.30 6.93 1.57
N ASN A 87 -5.69 5.65 1.57
CA ASN A 87 -6.96 5.18 2.11
C ASN A 87 -6.86 4.67 3.56
N GLY A 88 -5.71 4.92 4.22
CA GLY A 88 -5.50 4.60 5.62
C GLY A 88 -6.30 5.49 6.57
N ARG A 89 -6.16 5.21 7.86
CA ARG A 89 -6.86 5.91 8.93
C ARG A 89 -6.38 7.36 9.05
N TYR A 90 -7.34 8.25 9.27
CA TYR A 90 -7.05 9.66 9.54
C TYR A 90 -6.63 9.85 11.00
N TYR A 91 -5.35 10.05 11.25
CA TYR A 91 -4.83 10.46 12.56
C TYR A 91 -4.80 11.99 12.68
N MET A 92 -5.62 12.53 13.59
CA MET A 92 -5.67 13.98 13.84
C MET A 92 -4.27 14.49 14.25
N GLY A 93 -3.78 15.53 13.57
CA GLY A 93 -2.44 16.09 13.82
C GLY A 93 -1.31 15.40 13.08
N GLY A 94 -1.60 14.35 12.30
CA GLY A 94 -0.66 13.66 11.42
C GLY A 94 0.30 12.70 12.14
N ALA A 95 0.87 13.12 13.27
CA ALA A 95 1.76 12.26 14.05
C ALA A 95 0.99 11.15 14.77
N TYR A 96 1.45 9.91 14.61
CA TYR A 96 0.94 8.73 15.31
C TYR A 96 2.08 7.73 15.56
N THR A 97 1.80 6.71 16.36
CA THR A 97 2.74 5.63 16.68
C THR A 97 2.06 4.28 16.54
N SER A 98 2.84 3.20 16.50
CA SER A 98 2.31 1.83 16.45
C SER A 98 1.39 1.50 17.63
N HIS A 99 1.56 2.12 18.80
CA HIS A 99 0.66 1.93 19.95
C HIS A 99 -0.74 2.52 19.75
N MET A 100 -0.90 3.44 18.81
CA MET A 100 -2.19 4.04 18.45
C MET A 100 -2.88 3.28 17.32
N ALA A 101 -2.10 2.56 16.50
CA ALA A 101 -2.60 1.75 15.41
C ALA A 101 -3.33 0.51 15.90
N LYS A 102 -4.43 0.14 15.24
CA LYS A 102 -5.29 -0.96 15.69
C LYS A 102 -4.57 -2.30 15.69
N HIS A 103 -3.66 -2.47 14.74
CA HIS A 103 -2.90 -3.70 14.51
C HIS A 103 -1.39 -3.53 14.73
N GLY A 104 -0.96 -2.39 15.28
CA GLY A 104 0.46 -2.11 15.50
C GLY A 104 1.26 -1.77 14.23
N THR A 105 0.59 -1.60 13.08
CA THR A 105 1.19 -1.23 11.80
C THR A 105 1.07 0.27 11.52
N ASP A 106 1.59 0.70 10.38
CA ASP A 106 1.47 2.04 9.82
C ASP A 106 0.14 2.23 9.05
N ASP A 107 -0.97 1.97 9.75
CA ASP A 107 -2.35 2.00 9.22
C ASP A 107 -2.91 3.40 8.93
N GLY A 108 -2.07 4.43 8.94
CA GLY A 108 -2.44 5.82 8.72
C GLY A 108 -2.47 6.23 7.25
N MET A 109 -2.90 7.47 7.00
CA MET A 109 -2.67 8.12 5.71
C MET A 109 -1.18 8.46 5.53
N VAL A 110 -0.44 7.56 4.90
CA VAL A 110 1.03 7.63 4.81
C VAL A 110 1.51 7.81 3.37
N TRP A 111 2.62 8.53 3.22
CA TRP A 111 3.47 8.52 2.04
C TRP A 111 4.93 8.45 2.51
N MET A 112 5.54 7.26 2.54
CA MET A 112 6.83 7.02 3.21
C MET A 112 8.00 7.84 2.64
N ASN A 113 7.86 8.28 1.39
CA ASN A 113 8.93 8.96 0.68
C ASN A 113 8.97 10.50 0.90
N TRP A 114 8.14 11.05 1.80
CA TRP A 114 7.99 12.50 2.01
C TRP A 114 8.19 12.93 3.47
#